data_AF-A0A820LJG4-F1
#
_entry.id   AF-A0A820LJG4-F1
#
_cell.length_a   1.000
_cell.length_b   1.000
_cell.length_c   1.000
_cell.angle_alpha   90.00
_cell.angle_beta   90.00
_cell.angle_gamma   90.00
#
_symmetry.space_group_name_H-M   'P 1'
#
loop_
_entity.id
_entity.type
_entity.pdbx_description
1 polymer ?
#
loop_
_entity_poly.entity_id
_entity_poly.type
_entity_poly.pdbx_seq_one_letter_code
_entity_poly.pdbx_strand_id
1 'polypeptide(L)'
;NKNVRDFLLTLLAHDESSRQFVWRANLEALDENINDIMSFPVEYDNRTTDVETLFIAGEKSNYIDDESIPTIRRLFPSHRLIRIPNAGHWVHSERPHDFLNCVLPELEIK
;
A
#
# COMPACT_ATOMS: atom_id res chain seq x y z
N ASN A 1 -15.70 10.19 -2.38
CA ASN A 1 -15.33 9.68 -1.04
C ASN A 1 -14.68 10.81 -0.24
N LYS A 2 -15.22 11.18 0.92
CA LYS A 2 -14.71 12.31 1.74
C LYS A 2 -13.30 12.04 2.26
N ASN A 3 -13.02 10.82 2.74
CA ASN A 3 -11.72 10.50 3.34
C ASN A 3 -10.58 10.54 2.31
N VAL A 4 -10.84 10.12 1.07
CA VAL A 4 -9.88 10.27 -0.05
C VAL A 4 -9.59 11.73 -0.35
N ARG A 5 -10.63 12.58 -0.35
CA ARG A 5 -10.44 14.02 -0.58
C ARG A 5 -9.62 14.66 0.55
N ASP A 6 -9.97 14.36 1.79
CA ASP A 6 -9.28 14.89 2.97
C ASP A 6 -7.80 14.45 2.98
N PHE A 7 -7.53 13.19 2.63
CA PHE A 7 -6.16 12.69 2.45
C PHE A 7 -5.40 13.43 1.36
N LEU A 8 -5.99 13.60 0.17
CA LEU A 8 -5.33 14.32 -0.94
C LEU A 8 -5.02 15.77 -0.56
N LEU A 9 -5.90 16.43 0.21
CA LEU A 9 -5.66 17.80 0.67
C LEU A 9 -4.43 17.91 1.59
N THR A 10 -3.98 16.84 2.23
CA THR A 10 -2.71 16.84 2.99
C THR A 10 -1.48 17.04 2.11
N LEU A 11 -1.61 16.80 0.80
CA LEU A 11 -0.57 17.05 -0.20
C LEU A 11 -0.56 18.50 -0.70
N LEU A 12 -1.52 19.33 -0.30
CA LEU A 12 -1.55 20.75 -0.66
C LEU A 12 -0.64 21.54 0.29
N ALA A 13 0.28 22.33 -0.27
CA ALA A 13 1.17 23.20 0.47
C ALA A 13 0.88 24.66 0.13
N HIS A 14 1.09 25.55 1.09
CA HIS A 14 1.14 26.99 0.84
C HIS A 14 2.59 27.36 0.50
N ASP A 15 2.82 27.87 -0.71
CA ASP A 15 4.10 28.43 -1.10
C ASP A 15 4.17 29.89 -0.66
N GLU A 16 5.02 30.17 0.32
CA GLU A 16 5.20 31.52 0.88
C GLU A 16 5.71 32.53 -0.16
N SER A 17 6.44 32.07 -1.17
CA SER A 17 7.05 32.96 -2.17
C SER A 17 6.02 33.46 -3.20
N SER A 18 5.20 32.56 -3.75
CA SER A 18 4.13 32.93 -4.67
C SER A 18 2.82 33.32 -3.98
N ARG A 19 2.69 33.03 -2.67
CA ARG A 19 1.45 33.14 -1.89
C ARG A 19 0.29 32.32 -2.47
N GLN A 20 0.59 31.20 -3.11
CA GLN A 20 -0.37 30.30 -3.73
C GLN A 20 -0.33 28.92 -3.09
N PHE A 21 -1.42 28.17 -3.28
CA PHE A 21 -1.40 26.75 -2.96
C PHE A 21 -0.82 25.95 -4.11
N VAL A 22 0.14 25.09 -3.79
CA VAL A 22 0.82 24.19 -4.73
C VAL A 22 0.69 22.76 -4.26
N TRP A 23 0.64 21.82 -5.19
CA TRP A 23 0.68 20.40 -4.86
C TRP A 23 2.11 19.99 -4.54
N ARG A 24 2.31 19.29 -3.42
CA ARG A 24 3.61 18.67 -3.08
C ARG A 24 3.97 17.55 -4.04
N ALA A 25 2.95 16.85 -4.55
CA ALA A 25 3.12 15.82 -5.56
C ALA A 25 3.19 16.45 -6.96
N ASN A 26 4.05 15.89 -7.81
CA ASN A 26 4.07 16.24 -9.23
C ASN A 26 2.88 15.58 -9.93
N LEU A 27 1.75 16.30 -10.01
CA LEU A 27 0.51 15.76 -10.57
C LEU A 27 0.60 15.46 -12.07
N GLU A 28 1.37 16.24 -12.82
CA GLU A 28 1.57 16.02 -14.27
C GLU A 28 2.30 14.70 -14.50
N ALA A 29 3.43 14.49 -13.82
CA ALA A 29 4.15 13.21 -13.92
C ALA A 29 3.30 12.03 -13.42
N LEU A 30 2.50 12.22 -12.37
CA LEU A 30 1.60 11.16 -11.91
C LEU A 30 0.54 10.83 -12.96
N ASP A 31 -0.08 11.83 -13.59
CA ASP A 31 -1.10 11.62 -14.64
C ASP A 31 -0.51 10.87 -15.84
N GLU A 32 0.69 11.26 -16.28
CA GLU A 32 1.39 10.63 -17.40
C GLU A 32 1.82 9.18 -17.11
N ASN A 33 2.14 8.85 -15.85
CA ASN A 33 2.79 7.58 -15.49
C ASN A 33 1.93 6.69 -14.58
N ILE A 34 0.66 7.04 -14.33
CA ILE A 34 -0.17 6.32 -13.35
C ILE A 34 -0.34 4.84 -13.69
N ASN A 35 -0.45 4.51 -14.98
CA ASN A 35 -0.62 3.13 -15.43
C ASN A 35 0.62 2.28 -15.13
N ASP A 36 1.81 2.84 -15.34
CA ASP A 36 3.07 2.15 -15.06
C ASP A 36 3.24 1.94 -13.56
N ILE A 37 2.92 2.96 -12.74
CA ILE A 37 2.94 2.87 -11.27
C ILE A 37 1.97 1.79 -10.75
N MET A 38 0.80 1.66 -11.36
CA MET A 38 -0.20 0.65 -10.98
C MET A 38 0.09 -0.75 -11.57
N SER A 39 1.05 -0.87 -12.48
CA SER A 39 1.41 -2.13 -13.11
C SER A 39 2.41 -2.92 -12.26
N PHE A 40 2.50 -4.23 -12.51
CA PHE A 40 3.57 -5.07 -11.97
C PHE A 40 4.61 -5.35 -13.06
N PRO A 41 5.92 -5.11 -12.82
CA PRO A 41 6.92 -5.26 -13.88
C PRO A 41 7.13 -6.73 -14.27
N VAL A 42 6.99 -7.02 -15.57
CA VAL A 42 7.03 -8.39 -16.13
C VAL A 42 8.37 -9.08 -15.94
N GLU A 43 9.46 -8.32 -15.81
CA GLU A 43 10.80 -8.84 -15.55
C GLU A 43 10.93 -9.57 -14.21
N TYR A 44 10.03 -9.29 -13.26
CA TYR A 44 9.97 -9.97 -11.97
C TYR A 44 9.07 -11.20 -11.99
N ASP A 45 8.34 -11.46 -13.07
CA ASP A 45 7.34 -12.54 -13.09
C ASP A 45 7.96 -13.96 -13.04
N ASN A 46 9.27 -14.10 -13.28
CA ASN A 46 9.97 -15.37 -13.09
C ASN A 46 10.97 -15.32 -11.92
N ARG A 47 10.85 -14.33 -11.04
CA ARG A 47 11.71 -14.18 -9.86
C ARG A 47 11.05 -14.79 -8.63
N THR A 48 11.88 -15.20 -7.70
CA THR A 48 11.47 -15.68 -6.38
C THR A 48 12.33 -14.97 -5.35
N THR A 49 11.71 -14.60 -4.24
CA THR A 49 12.33 -13.90 -3.12
C THR A 49 12.33 -14.82 -1.91
N ASP A 50 13.53 -15.20 -1.44
CA ASP A 50 13.72 -16.10 -0.29
C ASP A 50 13.76 -15.35 1.05
N VAL A 51 12.94 -14.31 1.17
CA VAL A 51 12.83 -13.49 2.39
C VAL A 51 11.49 -13.78 3.04
N GLU A 52 11.49 -13.98 4.35
CA GLU A 52 10.24 -14.06 5.12
C GLU A 52 9.43 -12.78 4.92
N THR A 53 8.22 -12.91 4.39
CA THR A 53 7.43 -11.76 3.95
C THR A 53 6.04 -11.82 4.57
N LEU A 54 5.67 -10.79 5.32
CA LEU A 54 4.33 -10.63 5.85
C LEU A 54 3.52 -9.68 4.96
N PHE A 55 2.43 -10.18 4.39
CA PHE A 55 1.39 -9.39 3.73
C PHE A 55 0.27 -9.10 4.73
N ILE A 56 -0.12 -7.83 4.85
CA ILE A 56 -1.24 -7.39 5.69
C ILE A 56 -2.26 -6.69 4.78
N ALA A 57 -3.50 -7.20 4.76
CA ALA A 57 -4.60 -6.62 3.99
C ALA A 57 -5.84 -6.44 4.87
N GLY A 58 -6.76 -5.56 4.46
CA GLY A 58 -8.08 -5.49 5.08
C GLY A 58 -9.02 -6.54 4.51
N GLU A 59 -9.85 -7.14 5.35
CA GLU A 59 -10.86 -8.13 4.94
C GLU A 59 -11.83 -7.58 3.87
N LYS A 60 -12.14 -6.28 3.93
CA LYS A 60 -13.07 -5.60 3.00
C LYS A 60 -12.34 -4.96 1.82
N SER A 61 -11.03 -5.20 1.67
CA SER A 61 -10.21 -4.67 0.57
C SER A 61 -10.05 -5.70 -0.54
N ASN A 62 -10.19 -5.25 -1.78
CA ASN A 62 -9.99 -6.06 -2.99
C ASN A 62 -8.57 -5.92 -3.59
N TYR A 63 -7.63 -5.27 -2.90
CA TYR A 63 -6.26 -5.08 -3.41
C TYR A 63 -5.41 -6.36 -3.34
N ILE A 64 -5.77 -7.28 -2.45
CA ILE A 64 -5.27 -8.66 -2.48
C ILE A 64 -6.51 -9.53 -2.59
N ASP A 65 -6.88 -9.86 -3.81
CA ASP A 65 -7.95 -10.79 -4.13
C ASP A 65 -7.42 -12.23 -4.24
N ASP A 66 -8.31 -13.17 -4.50
CA ASP A 66 -7.95 -14.59 -4.61
C ASP A 66 -7.10 -14.88 -5.86
N GLU A 67 -7.21 -14.04 -6.90
CA GLU A 67 -6.41 -14.13 -8.13
C GLU A 67 -4.95 -13.71 -7.90
N SER A 68 -4.71 -12.85 -6.90
CA SER A 68 -3.36 -12.42 -6.51
C SER A 68 -2.58 -13.49 -5.72
N ILE A 69 -3.27 -14.42 -5.06
CA ILE A 69 -2.65 -15.41 -4.15
C ILE A 69 -1.66 -16.34 -4.86
N PRO A 70 -1.94 -16.90 -6.05
CA PRO A 70 -0.97 -17.69 -6.80
C PRO A 70 0.33 -16.92 -7.10
N THR A 71 0.22 -15.64 -7.46
CA THR A 71 1.37 -14.77 -7.74
C THR A 71 2.18 -14.51 -6.47
N ILE A 72 1.53 -14.18 -5.35
CA ILE A 72 2.20 -14.00 -4.06
C ILE A 72 2.97 -15.27 -3.68
N ARG A 73 2.34 -16.45 -3.77
CA ARG A 73 2.99 -17.73 -3.45
C ARG A 73 4.21 -18.02 -4.31
N ARG A 74 4.14 -17.70 -5.60
CA ARG A 74 5.25 -17.91 -6.55
C ARG A 74 6.41 -16.96 -6.29
N LEU A 75 6.13 -15.68 -6.09
CA LEU A 75 7.15 -14.65 -5.89
C LEU A 75 7.74 -14.68 -4.47
N PHE A 76 6.95 -15.05 -3.46
CA PHE A 76 7.31 -15.07 -2.03
C PHE A 76 6.90 -16.42 -1.41
N PRO A 77 7.70 -17.50 -1.55
CA PRO A 77 7.34 -18.81 -1.05
C PRO A 77 7.18 -18.84 0.49
N SER A 78 8.03 -18.09 1.19
CA SER A 78 8.00 -17.91 2.65
C SER A 78 7.08 -16.75 3.08
N HIS A 79 5.89 -16.66 2.49
CA HIS A 79 4.92 -15.61 2.84
C HIS A 79 3.97 -16.03 3.96
N ARG A 80 3.50 -15.02 4.70
CA ARG A 80 2.28 -15.08 5.49
C ARG A 80 1.34 -13.98 5.02
N LEU A 81 0.03 -14.25 5.00
CA LEU A 81 -0.99 -13.26 4.69
C LEU A 81 -1.96 -13.17 5.86
N ILE A 82 -2.11 -11.96 6.41
CA ILE A 82 -3.10 -11.65 7.45
C ILE A 82 -4.14 -10.70 6.85
N ARG A 83 -5.42 -11.07 6.96
CA ARG A 83 -6.56 -10.20 6.66
C ARG A 83 -7.13 -9.65 7.97
N ILE A 84 -7.05 -8.34 8.18
CA ILE A 84 -7.57 -7.69 9.37
C ILE A 84 -9.10 -7.56 9.26
N PRO A 85 -9.88 -8.15 10.19
CA PRO A 85 -11.33 -8.11 10.14
C PRO A 85 -11.89 -6.69 10.13
N ASN A 86 -12.94 -6.48 9.36
CA ASN A 86 -13.62 -5.19 9.29
C ASN A 86 -12.75 -3.97 8.88
N ALA A 87 -11.57 -4.18 8.30
CA ALA A 87 -10.75 -3.14 7.68
C ALA A 87 -10.95 -3.12 6.17
N GLY A 88 -10.99 -1.92 5.59
CA GLY A 88 -10.88 -1.65 4.18
C GLY A 88 -9.41 -1.54 3.73
N HIS A 89 -9.14 -0.63 2.79
CA HIS A 89 -7.82 -0.52 2.17
C HIS A 89 -6.77 0.14 3.10
N TRP A 90 -7.17 1.10 3.93
CA TRP A 90 -6.23 1.83 4.79
C TRP A 90 -6.13 1.21 6.18
N VAL A 91 -5.63 -0.03 6.22
CA VAL A 91 -5.63 -0.88 7.42
C VAL A 91 -5.04 -0.20 8.65
N HIS A 92 -3.91 0.50 8.50
CA HIS A 92 -3.24 1.22 9.58
C HIS A 92 -4.06 2.41 10.13
N SER A 93 -4.91 3.02 9.31
CA SER A 93 -5.78 4.15 9.72
C SER A 93 -7.12 3.64 10.27
N GLU A 94 -7.67 2.59 9.67
CA GLU A 94 -8.99 2.05 10.04
C GLU A 94 -8.94 1.12 11.27
N ARG A 95 -7.87 0.34 11.42
CA ARG A 95 -7.66 -0.63 12.51
C ARG A 95 -6.22 -0.53 13.05
N PRO A 96 -5.83 0.61 13.65
CA PRO A 96 -4.44 0.86 14.06
C PRO A 96 -3.91 -0.17 15.07
N HIS A 97 -4.71 -0.57 16.06
CA HIS A 97 -4.31 -1.56 17.07
C HIS A 97 -4.08 -2.95 16.45
N ASP A 98 -5.00 -3.41 15.61
CA ASP A 98 -4.88 -4.72 14.96
C ASP A 98 -3.70 -4.75 13.99
N PHE A 99 -3.47 -3.65 13.27
CA PHE A 99 -2.30 -3.48 12.41
C PHE A 99 -0.99 -3.57 13.21
N LEU A 100 -0.89 -2.85 14.32
CA LEU A 100 0.31 -2.89 15.18
C LEU A 100 0.54 -4.27 15.78
N ASN A 101 -0.50 -4.99 16.19
CA ASN A 101 -0.39 -6.37 16.68
C ASN A 101 0.18 -7.32 15.62
N CYS A 102 0.01 -7.02 14.33
CA CYS A 102 0.61 -7.79 13.24
C CYS A 102 2.06 -7.39 12.96
N VAL A 103 2.39 -6.09 13.05
CA VAL A 103 3.71 -5.56 12.65
C VAL A 103 4.76 -5.70 13.74
N LEU A 104 4.42 -5.40 15.00
CA LEU A 104 5.40 -5.34 16.09
C LEU A 104 6.18 -6.65 16.29
N PRO A 105 5.54 -7.86 16.25
CA PRO A 105 6.27 -9.12 16.38
C PRO A 105 7.33 -9.36 15.29
N GLU A 106 7.17 -8.74 14.12
CA GLU A 106 8.12 -8.87 13.00
C GLU A 106 9.34 -7.94 13.16
N LEU A 107 9.21 -6.87 13.96
CA LEU A 107 10.26 -5.88 14.18
C LEU A 107 11.09 -6.16 15.44
N GLU A 108 10.61 -7.03 16.32
CA GLU A 108 11.39 -7.54 17.44
C GLU A 108 12.45 -8.51 16.90
N ILE A 109 13.60 -7.94 16.53
CA ILE A 109 14.80 -8.66 16.09
C ILE A 109 15.13 -9.76 17.14
N LYS A 110 15.16 -11.02 16.69
CA LYS A 110 15.87 -12.11 17.38
C LYS A 110 17.34 -12.11 17.00
#